data_AF-A0A378VXL0-F1
#
_entry.id   AF-A0A378VXL0-F1
#
_cell.length_a   1.000
_cell.length_b   1.000
_cell.length_c   1.000
_cell.angle_alpha   90.00
_cell.angle_beta   90.00
_cell.angle_gamma   90.00
#
_symmetry.space_group_name_H-M   'P 1'
#
loop_
_entity.id
_entity.type
_entity.pdbx_description
1 polymer ?
#
loop_
_entity_poly.entity_id
_entity_poly.type
_entity_poly.pdbx_seq_one_letter_code
_entity_poly.pdbx_strand_id
1 'polypeptide(L)'
;MFAAAFYGFMTFFFAHIMREKVCLHMCPYARFQSAMFDKDTLIVSYDAERGEPRGARKKTVNKEEAGLGDCINCAMCVQVCPVGIDIRNGLQYQCIGCAACIDACDEIMDKMGYPSGLIRYTTESALEHEYAEKTLKTAAQTARGRLRRGVGSGCRRLPGRFVHAQNGRSRYSERPWRNGARKRQRLAGKRI
;
A
#
# COMPACT_ATOMS: atom_id res chain seq x y z
N MET A 1 0.76 52.90 14.20
CA MET A 1 -0.37 52.02 13.82
C MET A 1 -0.25 51.48 12.38
N PHE A 2 -0.04 52.32 11.36
CA PHE A 2 0.10 51.84 9.96
C PHE A 2 1.21 50.80 9.74
N ALA A 3 2.40 50.99 10.31
CA ALA A 3 3.48 50.01 10.20
C ALA A 3 3.10 48.66 10.83
N ALA A 4 2.51 48.67 12.03
CA ALA A 4 2.09 47.45 12.72
C ALA A 4 0.99 46.69 11.95
N ALA A 5 0.03 47.40 11.36
CA ALA A 5 -1.00 46.80 10.51
C ALA A 5 -0.41 46.23 9.21
N PHE A 6 0.52 46.96 8.57
CA PHE A 6 1.20 46.49 7.35
C PHE A 6 2.03 45.24 7.60
N TYR A 7 2.89 45.25 8.63
CA TYR A 7 3.72 44.09 8.98
C TYR A 7 2.87 42.92 9.48
N GLY A 8 1.81 43.16 10.28
CA GLY A 8 0.88 42.13 10.72
C GLY A 8 0.12 41.47 9.56
N PHE A 9 -0.36 42.27 8.60
CA PHE A 9 -0.99 41.76 7.38
C PHE A 9 -0.01 40.95 6.53
N MET A 10 1.22 41.46 6.33
CA MET A 10 2.25 40.73 5.59
C MET A 10 2.61 39.40 6.26
N THR A 11 2.81 39.39 7.58
CA THR A 11 3.10 38.16 8.33
C THR A 11 1.93 37.18 8.27
N PHE A 12 0.68 37.64 8.38
CA PHE A 12 -0.49 36.79 8.26
C PHE A 12 -0.59 36.15 6.85
N PHE A 13 -0.41 36.96 5.81
CA PHE A 13 -0.42 36.50 4.41
C PHE A 13 0.68 35.47 4.13
N PHE A 14 1.92 35.75 4.55
CA PHE A 14 3.03 34.81 4.39
C PHE A 14 2.82 33.54 5.23
N ALA A 15 2.37 33.65 6.47
CA ALA A 15 2.19 32.49 7.33
C ALA A 15 1.04 31.56 6.89
N HIS A 16 -0.07 32.12 6.38
CA HIS A 16 -1.23 31.33 5.98
C HIS A 16 -1.15 30.85 4.52
N ILE A 17 -0.73 31.69 3.57
CA ILE A 17 -0.77 31.35 2.14
C ILE A 17 0.50 30.64 1.67
N MET A 18 1.69 31.07 2.11
CA MET A 18 2.94 30.44 1.64
C MET A 18 3.15 29.04 2.20
N ARG A 19 2.60 28.72 3.38
CA ARG A 19 2.77 27.40 4.00
C ARG A 19 2.24 26.28 3.12
N GLU A 20 1.03 26.45 2.58
CA GLU A 20 0.39 25.45 1.72
C GLU A 20 1.11 25.32 0.37
N LYS A 21 1.56 26.45 -0.21
CA LYS A 21 2.33 26.45 -1.47
C LYS A 21 3.72 25.85 -1.32
N VAL A 22 4.40 26.06 -0.19
CA VAL A 22 5.69 25.43 0.11
C VAL A 22 5.51 23.92 0.27
N CYS A 23 4.51 23.47 1.01
CA CYS A 23 4.23 22.04 1.18
C CYS A 23 3.88 21.34 -0.15
N LEU A 24 3.13 21.99 -1.04
CA LEU A 24 2.71 21.41 -2.33
C LEU A 24 3.77 21.50 -3.43
N HIS A 25 4.50 22.61 -3.53
CA HIS A 25 5.38 22.88 -4.68
C HIS A 25 6.87 22.87 -4.35
N MET A 26 7.24 23.14 -3.11
CA MET A 26 8.65 23.36 -2.74
C MET A 26 9.20 22.25 -1.86
N CYS A 27 8.35 21.53 -1.12
CA CYS A 27 8.75 20.48 -0.20
C CYS A 27 9.28 19.26 -0.96
N PRO A 28 10.59 18.98 -0.88
CA PRO A 28 11.17 17.85 -1.61
C PRO A 28 10.82 16.51 -0.95
N TYR A 29 10.33 16.53 0.29
CA TYR A 29 10.01 15.33 1.07
C TYR A 29 8.99 14.42 0.39
N ALA A 30 7.94 14.97 -0.22
CA ALA A 30 6.92 14.17 -0.91
C ALA A 30 7.52 13.37 -2.07
N ARG A 31 8.51 13.95 -2.77
CA ARG A 31 9.22 13.25 -3.86
C ARG A 31 10.23 12.23 -3.33
N PHE A 32 10.96 12.56 -2.27
CA PHE A 32 11.89 11.61 -1.66
C PHE A 32 11.18 10.42 -1.01
N GLN A 33 10.01 10.62 -0.40
CA GLN A 33 9.19 9.53 0.11
C GLN A 33 8.77 8.58 -1.00
N SER A 34 8.45 9.09 -2.21
CA SER A 34 8.11 8.22 -3.34
C SER A 34 9.24 7.29 -3.78
N ALA A 35 10.49 7.70 -3.59
CA ALA A 35 11.67 6.87 -3.85
C ALA A 35 11.95 5.85 -2.72
N MET A 36 11.36 6.02 -1.54
CA MET A 36 11.46 5.07 -0.42
C MET A 36 10.38 3.98 -0.47
N PHE A 37 9.40 4.08 -1.38
CA PHE A 37 8.45 3.00 -1.60
C PHE A 37 9.12 1.87 -2.38
N ASP A 38 9.39 0.78 -1.67
CA ASP A 38 9.80 -0.49 -2.26
C ASP A 38 8.57 -1.36 -2.55
N LYS A 39 8.71 -2.37 -3.41
CA LYS A 39 7.61 -3.26 -3.85
C LYS A 39 6.89 -3.96 -2.70
N ASP A 40 7.60 -4.20 -1.60
CA ASP A 40 7.10 -4.85 -0.39
C ASP A 40 6.52 -3.89 0.65
N THR A 41 6.46 -2.60 0.34
CA THR A 41 5.85 -1.62 1.23
C THR A 41 4.34 -1.76 1.20
N LEU A 42 3.70 -1.76 2.37
CA LEU A 42 2.25 -1.80 2.46
C LEU A 42 1.67 -0.46 1.99
N ILE A 43 1.12 -0.46 0.78
CA ILE A 43 0.56 0.71 0.12
C ILE A 43 -0.93 0.49 -0.17
N VAL A 44 -1.66 1.58 -0.39
CA VAL A 44 -3.04 1.49 -0.88
C VAL A 44 -2.96 1.26 -2.38
N SER A 45 -3.44 0.11 -2.83
CA SER A 45 -3.40 -0.28 -4.25
C SER A 45 -4.72 -0.84 -4.72
N TYR A 46 -4.97 -0.67 -6.02
CA TYR A 46 -6.10 -1.23 -6.74
C TYR A 46 -5.74 -2.59 -7.35
N ASP A 47 -6.63 -3.56 -7.21
CA ASP A 47 -6.48 -4.90 -7.78
C ASP A 47 -6.95 -4.91 -9.25
N ALA A 48 -6.00 -4.78 -10.17
CA ALA A 48 -6.28 -4.70 -11.60
C ALA A 48 -6.79 -6.02 -12.19
N GLU A 49 -6.32 -7.17 -11.69
CA GLU A 49 -6.76 -8.49 -12.19
C GLU A 49 -8.22 -8.76 -11.88
N ARG A 50 -8.69 -8.29 -10.73
CA ARG A 50 -10.08 -8.42 -10.30
C ARG A 50 -10.99 -7.36 -10.92
N GLY A 51 -10.47 -6.15 -11.10
CA GLY A 51 -11.24 -4.97 -11.46
C GLY A 51 -11.44 -4.78 -12.97
N GLU A 52 -10.51 -5.25 -13.80
CA GLU A 52 -10.54 -5.06 -15.26
C GLU A 52 -11.08 -6.30 -16.01
N PRO A 53 -11.79 -6.13 -17.14
CA PRO A 53 -12.11 -4.89 -17.84
C PRO A 53 -13.25 -4.12 -17.19
N ARG A 54 -13.02 -2.84 -16.91
CA ARG A 54 -13.99 -1.95 -16.26
C ARG A 54 -15.15 -1.57 -17.21
N GLY A 55 -16.35 -1.44 -16.66
CA GLY A 55 -17.52 -1.00 -17.44
C GLY A 55 -18.66 -0.51 -16.57
N ALA A 56 -19.34 0.55 -17.04
CA ALA A 56 -20.53 1.06 -16.39
C ALA A 56 -21.69 0.08 -16.63
N ARG A 57 -22.18 -0.55 -15.56
CA ARG A 57 -23.32 -1.46 -15.64
C ARG A 57 -24.35 -1.15 -14.56
N LYS A 58 -25.61 -1.37 -14.90
CA LYS A 58 -26.72 -1.28 -13.94
C LYS A 58 -26.67 -2.52 -13.04
N LYS A 59 -27.13 -2.37 -11.79
CA LYS A 59 -27.19 -3.43 -10.77
C LYS A 59 -27.93 -4.70 -11.23
N THR A 60 -28.77 -4.59 -12.27
CA THR A 60 -29.56 -5.68 -12.85
C THR A 60 -28.81 -6.55 -13.86
N VAL A 61 -27.62 -6.16 -14.33
CA VAL A 61 -26.88 -6.91 -15.36
C VAL A 61 -25.78 -7.75 -14.71
N ASN A 62 -25.82 -9.06 -14.98
CA ASN A 62 -24.95 -10.03 -14.33
C ASN A 62 -23.49 -9.89 -14.80
N LYS A 63 -22.54 -10.18 -13.91
CA LYS A 63 -21.09 -9.96 -14.16
C LYS A 63 -20.58 -10.82 -15.32
N GLU A 64 -20.99 -12.07 -15.32
CA GLU A 64 -20.53 -13.11 -16.23
C GLU A 64 -21.08 -12.90 -17.65
N GLU A 65 -22.26 -12.33 -17.77
CA GLU A 65 -22.92 -12.06 -19.06
C GLU A 65 -22.26 -10.92 -19.84
N ALA A 66 -21.63 -9.98 -19.14
CA ALA A 66 -21.01 -8.80 -19.75
C ALA A 66 -19.48 -8.91 -19.90
N GLY A 67 -18.84 -9.96 -19.34
CA GLY A 67 -17.39 -10.13 -19.38
C GLY A 67 -16.62 -9.00 -18.67
N LEU A 68 -17.25 -8.32 -17.70
CA LEU A 68 -16.72 -7.15 -17.00
C LEU A 68 -16.13 -7.54 -15.65
N GLY A 69 -15.09 -6.81 -15.23
CA GLY A 69 -14.50 -6.93 -13.91
C GLY A 69 -15.39 -6.40 -12.79
N ASP A 70 -14.85 -6.41 -11.57
CA ASP A 70 -15.58 -5.94 -10.37
C ASP A 70 -15.67 -4.41 -10.28
N CYS A 71 -14.83 -3.67 -11.02
CA CYS A 71 -14.88 -2.22 -11.05
C CYS A 71 -15.99 -1.70 -11.99
N ILE A 72 -16.98 -1.02 -11.41
CA ILE A 72 -18.12 -0.45 -12.16
C ILE A 72 -17.88 0.95 -12.73
N ASN A 73 -16.64 1.45 -12.68
CA ASN A 73 -16.26 2.78 -13.17
C ASN A 73 -17.08 3.95 -12.58
N CYS A 74 -17.39 3.92 -11.28
CA CYS A 74 -18.16 4.96 -10.59
C CYS A 74 -17.35 6.25 -10.27
N ALA A 75 -16.02 6.22 -10.40
CA ALA A 75 -15.09 7.33 -10.11
C ALA A 75 -15.15 7.91 -8.68
N MET A 76 -15.87 7.30 -7.75
CA MET A 76 -15.99 7.76 -6.36
C MET A 76 -14.66 7.78 -5.61
N CYS A 77 -13.73 6.87 -5.95
CA CYS A 77 -12.37 6.86 -5.43
C CYS A 77 -11.57 8.13 -5.77
N VAL A 78 -11.88 8.79 -6.90
CA VAL A 78 -11.24 10.06 -7.30
C VAL A 78 -11.89 11.24 -6.58
N GLN A 79 -13.21 11.21 -6.44
CA GLN A 79 -13.98 12.30 -5.82
C GLN A 79 -13.70 12.43 -4.32
N VAL A 80 -13.53 11.31 -3.60
CA VAL A 80 -13.20 11.31 -2.17
C VAL A 80 -11.71 11.62 -1.92
N CYS A 81 -10.88 11.58 -2.96
CA CYS A 81 -9.45 11.77 -2.80
C CYS A 81 -9.13 13.26 -2.57
N PRO A 82 -8.52 13.64 -1.43
CA PRO A 82 -8.21 15.05 -1.16
C PRO A 82 -7.19 15.65 -2.13
N VAL A 83 -6.41 14.80 -2.81
CA VAL A 83 -5.41 15.19 -3.81
C VAL A 83 -5.89 14.97 -5.25
N GLY A 84 -7.08 14.40 -5.46
CA GLY A 84 -7.67 14.18 -6.79
C GLY A 84 -6.97 13.15 -7.67
N ILE A 85 -6.25 12.17 -7.10
CA ILE A 85 -5.62 11.11 -7.88
C ILE A 85 -6.61 10.01 -8.27
N ASP A 86 -6.34 9.36 -9.40
CA ASP A 86 -7.05 8.15 -9.80
C ASP A 86 -6.21 6.91 -9.52
N ILE A 87 -6.50 6.22 -8.41
CA ILE A 87 -5.76 5.02 -7.95
C ILE A 87 -5.80 3.85 -8.94
N ARG A 88 -6.70 3.88 -9.93
CA ARG A 88 -6.79 2.84 -10.97
C ARG A 88 -5.63 2.91 -11.97
N ASN A 89 -4.97 4.07 -12.09
CA ASN A 89 -3.78 4.24 -12.93
C ASN A 89 -2.48 3.85 -12.20
N GLY A 90 -2.59 3.22 -11.03
CA GLY A 90 -1.46 2.83 -10.20
C GLY A 90 -1.10 3.86 -9.14
N LEU A 91 -0.04 3.54 -8.38
CA LEU A 91 0.44 4.39 -7.29
C LEU A 91 1.08 5.66 -7.86
N GLN A 92 0.49 6.79 -7.51
CA GLN A 92 0.97 8.13 -7.86
C GLN A 92 1.68 8.76 -6.66
N TYR A 93 2.71 9.58 -6.90
CA TYR A 93 3.52 10.21 -5.84
C TYR A 93 2.73 11.18 -4.95
N GLN A 94 1.56 11.63 -5.39
CA GLN A 94 0.67 12.48 -4.61
C GLN A 94 -0.17 11.70 -3.59
N CYS A 95 -0.19 10.36 -3.67
CA CYS A 95 -0.95 9.54 -2.71
C CYS A 95 -0.37 9.71 -1.30
N ILE A 96 -1.20 10.22 -0.37
CA ILE A 96 -0.83 10.40 1.04
C ILE A 96 -1.20 9.21 1.93
N GLY A 97 -1.75 8.13 1.35
CA GLY A 97 -2.10 6.92 2.09
C GLY A 97 -3.26 7.05 3.09
N CYS A 98 -4.18 8.00 2.89
CA CYS A 98 -5.29 8.28 3.81
C CYS A 98 -6.44 7.25 3.78
N ALA A 99 -6.41 6.28 2.87
CA ALA A 99 -7.40 5.20 2.71
C ALA A 99 -8.87 5.61 2.46
N ALA A 100 -9.20 6.89 2.33
CA ALA A 100 -10.58 7.33 2.04
C ALA A 100 -11.18 6.69 0.77
N CYS A 101 -10.34 6.35 -0.21
CA CYS A 101 -10.76 5.65 -1.41
C CYS A 101 -11.15 4.17 -1.18
N ILE A 102 -10.63 3.52 -0.13
CA ILE A 102 -11.00 2.14 0.25
C ILE A 102 -12.44 2.17 0.77
N ASP A 103 -12.70 3.01 1.76
CA ASP A 103 -14.01 3.09 2.43
C ASP A 103 -15.12 3.44 1.43
N ALA A 104 -14.89 4.44 0.58
CA ALA A 104 -15.86 4.85 -0.44
C ALA A 104 -16.09 3.77 -1.52
N CYS A 105 -15.06 2.98 -1.84
CA CYS A 105 -15.19 1.90 -2.81
C CYS A 105 -15.97 0.72 -2.22
N ASP A 106 -15.65 0.33 -0.98
CA ASP A 106 -16.33 -0.76 -0.28
C ASP A 106 -17.82 -0.47 -0.10
N GLU A 107 -18.21 0.77 0.23
CA GLU A 107 -19.62 1.17 0.31
C GLU A 107 -20.38 0.93 -1.01
N ILE A 108 -19.72 1.12 -2.15
CA ILE A 108 -20.32 0.90 -3.47
C ILE A 108 -20.37 -0.58 -3.80
N MET A 109 -19.32 -1.33 -3.46
CA MET A 109 -19.27 -2.78 -3.63
C MET A 109 -20.37 -3.46 -2.82
N ASP A 110 -20.61 -3.01 -1.58
CA ASP A 110 -21.69 -3.48 -0.72
C ASP A 110 -23.06 -3.19 -1.32
N LYS A 111 -23.28 -1.98 -1.86
CA LYS A 111 -24.53 -1.62 -2.55
C LYS A 111 -24.78 -2.47 -3.79
N MET A 112 -23.73 -2.90 -4.47
CA MET A 112 -23.81 -3.77 -5.65
C MET A 112 -23.86 -5.27 -5.30
N GLY A 113 -23.53 -5.65 -4.06
CA GLY A 113 -23.47 -7.05 -3.62
C GLY A 113 -22.21 -7.78 -4.08
N TYR A 114 -21.11 -7.05 -4.32
CA TYR A 114 -19.81 -7.63 -4.71
C TYR A 114 -18.87 -7.76 -3.50
N PRO A 115 -17.86 -8.64 -3.55
CA PRO A 115 -16.90 -8.72 -2.46
C PRO A 115 -16.18 -7.38 -2.26
N SER A 116 -16.03 -6.92 -1.02
CA SER A 116 -15.21 -5.74 -0.70
C SER A 116 -13.72 -5.98 -0.97
N GLY A 117 -12.89 -4.94 -0.84
CA GLY A 117 -11.43 -5.02 -0.97
C GLY A 117 -10.91 -5.02 -2.41
N LEU A 118 -11.63 -4.36 -3.33
CA LEU A 118 -11.13 -4.06 -4.67
C LEU A 118 -9.96 -3.07 -4.63
N ILE A 119 -10.02 -2.11 -3.70
CA ILE A 119 -8.89 -1.28 -3.27
C ILE A 119 -8.56 -1.71 -1.85
N ARG A 120 -7.31 -2.07 -1.57
CA ARG A 120 -6.90 -2.53 -0.25
C ARG A 120 -5.45 -2.17 0.07
N TYR A 121 -5.10 -2.28 1.35
CA TYR A 121 -3.71 -2.26 1.77
C TYR A 121 -3.03 -3.56 1.34
N THR A 122 -2.15 -3.46 0.36
CA THR A 122 -1.39 -4.59 -0.18
C THR A 122 -0.02 -4.11 -0.63
N THR A 123 0.84 -5.05 -1.00
CA THR A 123 2.15 -4.76 -1.60
C THR A 123 2.07 -5.02 -3.10
N GLU A 124 2.94 -4.38 -3.88
CA GLU A 124 3.01 -4.61 -5.33
C GLU A 124 3.39 -6.07 -5.62
N SER A 125 4.35 -6.61 -4.87
CA SER A 125 4.78 -8.01 -4.95
C SER A 125 3.63 -9.00 -4.65
N ALA A 126 2.67 -8.63 -3.81
CA ALA A 126 1.52 -9.49 -3.50
C ALA A 126 0.45 -9.44 -4.61
N LEU A 127 0.33 -8.31 -5.31
CA LEU A 127 -0.53 -8.19 -6.49
C LEU A 127 0.08 -8.91 -7.70
N GLU A 128 1.42 -8.89 -7.85
CA GLU A 128 2.15 -9.64 -8.88
C GLU A 128 2.28 -11.15 -8.57
N HIS A 129 1.59 -11.66 -7.55
CA HIS A 129 1.64 -13.05 -7.07
C HIS A 129 3.04 -13.57 -6.66
N GLU A 130 4.00 -12.68 -6.37
CA GLU A 130 5.32 -13.09 -5.88
C GLU A 130 5.24 -13.68 -4.46
N TYR A 131 4.28 -13.20 -3.65
CA TYR A 131 3.99 -13.73 -2.32
C TYR A 131 2.48 -13.90 -2.07
N ALA A 132 2.11 -14.93 -1.31
CA ALA A 132 0.70 -15.14 -0.94
C ALA A 132 0.26 -14.09 0.10
N GLU A 133 -0.82 -13.35 -0.16
CA GLU A 133 -1.37 -12.28 0.71
C GLU A 133 -1.60 -12.73 2.17
N LYS A 134 -1.92 -14.02 2.38
CA LYS A 134 -2.09 -14.63 3.72
C LYS A 134 -0.81 -14.54 4.58
N THR A 135 0.37 -14.50 3.96
CA THR A 135 1.64 -14.37 4.68
C THR A 135 1.84 -12.97 5.27
N LEU A 136 1.30 -11.92 4.66
CA LEU A 136 1.35 -10.55 5.17
C LEU A 136 0.60 -10.41 6.50
N LYS A 137 -0.61 -11.00 6.59
CA LYS A 137 -1.43 -11.01 7.81
C LYS A 137 -0.74 -11.77 8.94
N THR A 138 -0.16 -12.93 8.65
CA THR A 138 0.55 -13.77 9.64
C THR A 138 1.85 -13.13 10.13
N ALA A 139 2.62 -12.49 9.26
CA ALA A 139 3.86 -11.78 9.65
C ALA A 139 3.55 -10.57 10.56
N ALA A 140 2.55 -9.76 10.20
CA ALA A 140 2.11 -8.63 11.02
C ALA A 140 1.52 -9.07 12.37
N GLN A 141 0.75 -10.16 12.39
CA GLN A 141 0.17 -10.72 13.63
C GLN A 141 1.24 -11.36 14.53
N THR A 142 2.26 -12.00 13.95
CA THR A 142 3.38 -12.60 14.71
C THR A 142 4.26 -11.51 15.35
N ALA A 143 4.49 -10.39 14.65
CA ALA A 143 5.19 -9.23 15.22
C ALA A 143 4.40 -8.59 16.37
N ARG A 144 3.08 -8.40 16.22
CA ARG A 144 2.21 -7.92 17.32
C ARG A 144 2.14 -8.90 18.48
N GLY A 145 2.09 -10.20 18.22
CA GLY A 145 2.10 -11.25 19.25
C GLY A 145 3.41 -11.32 20.05
N ARG A 146 4.54 -10.95 19.42
CA ARG A 146 5.86 -10.85 20.08
C ARG A 146 5.99 -9.57 20.92
N LEU A 147 5.44 -8.45 20.47
CA LEU A 147 5.40 -7.19 21.24
C LEU A 147 4.44 -7.28 22.44
N ARG A 148 3.28 -7.94 22.30
CA ARG A 148 2.31 -8.08 23.40
C ARG A 148 2.78 -9.00 24.54
N ARG A 149 3.69 -9.93 24.28
CA ARG A 149 4.36 -10.75 25.32
C ARG A 149 5.57 -10.07 25.96
N GLY A 150 5.96 -8.87 25.49
CA GLY A 150 7.11 -8.12 26.01
C GLY A 150 6.78 -7.06 27.07
N VAL A 151 5.50 -6.73 27.28
CA VAL A 151 5.05 -5.75 28.28
C VAL A 151 4.53 -6.48 29.52
N GLY A 152 5.42 -7.07 30.34
CA GLY A 152 4.94 -7.66 31.59
C GLY A 152 5.85 -8.57 32.39
N SER A 153 7.05 -8.94 31.94
CA SER A 153 7.88 -9.86 32.74
C SER A 153 9.36 -9.62 32.60
N GLY A 154 9.82 -8.51 33.18
CA GLY A 154 11.19 -8.38 33.66
C GLY A 154 12.25 -8.28 32.57
N CYS A 155 13.19 -7.39 32.80
CA CYS A 155 14.53 -7.49 32.28
C CYS A 155 15.17 -8.83 32.74
N ARG A 156 14.81 -9.95 32.10
CA ARG A 156 15.51 -11.23 32.27
C ARG A 156 16.37 -11.45 31.04
N ARG A 157 17.68 -11.37 31.30
CA ARG A 157 18.78 -11.80 30.44
C ARG A 157 18.33 -12.94 29.52
N LEU A 158 18.42 -12.70 28.21
CA LEU A 158 18.45 -13.76 27.21
C LEU A 158 19.55 -14.75 27.63
N PRO A 159 19.23 -16.02 27.93
CA PRO A 159 20.26 -17.01 28.18
C PRO A 159 21.00 -17.23 26.86
N GLY A 160 22.31 -16.98 26.91
CA GLY A 160 23.22 -17.10 25.79
C GLY A 160 23.18 -18.50 25.18
N ARG A 161 22.54 -18.61 24.02
CA ARG A 161 22.85 -19.58 22.98
C ARG A 161 22.01 -19.27 21.75
N PHE A 162 22.56 -18.46 20.84
CA PHE A 162 22.91 -18.88 19.47
C PHE A 162 23.22 -17.63 18.62
N VAL A 163 24.52 -17.52 18.34
CA VAL A 163 25.10 -17.02 17.09
C VAL A 163 25.02 -15.51 16.84
N HIS A 164 26.05 -14.86 17.36
CA HIS A 164 26.97 -13.96 16.64
C HIS A 164 26.57 -13.33 15.30
N ALA A 165 26.98 -12.07 15.23
CA ALA A 165 27.48 -11.35 14.07
C ALA A 165 26.43 -10.73 13.15
N GLN A 166 26.10 -9.48 13.50
CA GLN A 166 26.55 -8.33 12.72
C GLN A 166 26.99 -8.66 11.29
N ASN A 167 26.05 -8.73 10.35
CA ASN A 167 26.27 -8.09 9.05
C ASN A 167 24.92 -7.83 8.37
N GLY A 168 24.73 -6.62 7.90
CA GLY A 168 23.52 -6.19 7.22
C GLY A 168 23.25 -7.02 5.97
N ARG A 169 22.11 -7.71 5.95
CA ARG A 169 21.40 -8.05 4.72
C ARG A 169 19.96 -8.40 5.09
N SER A 170 19.03 -7.58 4.63
CA SER A 170 17.59 -7.79 4.76
C SER A 170 17.22 -9.18 4.25
N ARG A 171 16.69 -10.00 5.16
CA ARG A 171 16.30 -11.39 4.93
C ARG A 171 14.95 -11.49 4.20
N TYR A 172 14.76 -10.69 3.15
CA TYR A 172 13.53 -10.67 2.34
C TYR A 172 13.74 -11.18 0.90
N SER A 173 14.97 -11.13 0.35
CA SER A 173 15.22 -11.39 -1.09
C SER A 173 15.59 -12.84 -1.50
N GLU A 174 15.42 -13.87 -0.65
CA GLU A 174 16.07 -15.19 -0.91
C GLU A 174 15.14 -16.42 -0.99
N ARG A 175 13.81 -16.26 -1.07
CA ARG A 175 12.89 -17.42 -0.97
C ARG A 175 11.85 -17.66 -2.07
N PRO A 176 12.04 -17.21 -3.32
CA PRO A 176 11.42 -17.88 -4.47
C PRO A 176 12.41 -18.67 -5.36
N TRP A 177 13.64 -18.19 -5.57
CA TRP A 177 14.56 -18.76 -6.58
C TRP A 177 15.25 -20.08 -6.19
N ARG A 178 15.35 -20.41 -4.89
CA ARG A 178 16.10 -21.59 -4.42
C ARG A 178 15.43 -22.93 -4.72
N ASN A 179 14.12 -22.93 -4.98
CA ASN A 179 13.37 -24.15 -5.31
C ASN A 179 13.34 -24.45 -6.82
N GLY A 180 13.47 -23.42 -7.67
CA GLY A 180 13.61 -23.59 -9.12
C GLY A 180 14.94 -24.22 -9.54
N ALA A 181 16.04 -23.83 -8.89
CA ALA A 181 17.36 -24.42 -9.13
C ALA A 181 17.45 -25.89 -8.67
N ARG A 182 16.80 -26.24 -7.55
CA ARG A 182 16.77 -27.62 -7.04
C ARG A 182 15.95 -28.57 -7.91
N LYS A 183 14.90 -28.08 -8.58
CA LYS A 183 14.09 -28.88 -9.52
C LYS A 183 14.80 -29.12 -10.86
N ARG A 184 15.60 -28.16 -11.35
CA ARG A 184 16.46 -28.35 -12.54
C ARG A 184 17.62 -29.32 -12.29
N GLN A 185 18.25 -29.30 -11.12
CA GLN A 185 19.33 -30.25 -10.78
C GLN A 185 18.82 -31.70 -10.61
N ARG A 186 17.61 -31.92 -10.08
CA ARG A 186 17.01 -33.26 -10.01
C ARG A 186 16.60 -33.84 -11.37
N LEU A 187 16.30 -33.00 -12.36
CA LEU A 187 15.97 -33.45 -13.72
C LEU A 187 17.22 -33.71 -14.58
N ALA A 188 18.33 -33.02 -14.31
CA ALA A 188 19.62 -33.25 -14.99
C ALA A 188 20.36 -34.52 -14.53
N GLY A 189 20.07 -35.04 -13.32
CA GLY A 189 20.66 -36.27 -12.79
C GLY A 189 19.89 -37.56 -13.10
N LYS A 190 18.87 -37.52 -13.98
CA LYS A 190 17.99 -38.67 -14.31
C LYS A 190 18.09 -39.11 -15.77
N ARG A 191 19.13 -38.68 -16.48
CA ARG A 191 19.42 -39.07 -17.87
C ARG A 191 20.88 -39.50 -18.00
N ILE A 192 21.20 -40.63 -17.36
CA ILE A 192 22.21 -41.63 -17.77
C ILE A 192 21.58 -42.98 -17.45
#